data_AF-F7RT13-F1
#
_entry.id   AF-F7RT13-F1
#
_cell.length_a   1.000
_cell.length_b   1.000
_cell.length_c   1.000
_cell.angle_alpha   90.00
_cell.angle_beta   90.00
_cell.angle_gamma   90.00
#
_symmetry.space_group_name_H-M   'P 1'
#
loop_
_entity.id
_entity.type
_entity.pdbx_description
1 polymer ?
#
loop_
_entity_poly.entity_id
_entity_poly.type
_entity_poly.pdbx_seq_one_letter_code
_entity_poly.pdbx_strand_id
1 'polypeptide(L)'
;MISSTVNNKLSWWLVAQTLHKWLGLIVGLQFLIWLATGLAFNLIDEQKLDADVYRISDTPAAISVPLANPDTLIAQYQSQGFIQLKLVAVLNRPVYALSTRTQGYWFWADSLEPMQLTLGQLTQIAQASYSGSGTMSTARPLTNATAFAAQGPVVQIDTGDALGTRIYLDSASGRVLAHQNHQSDLKDLLFMLHFMDYVPENGISFNHALVQIISLGALLLGISGVLTLGHKFSQGQLRLPRIRPLTSLGKIHLYSEQGERLSELTLHPGTLLHSLNQGKERLRTSCGGGGRCGLCKLRFVEHAPAPNDYDLDRLSASELESGVRLSCQHPAQPCKLALVTKAQHRFLLNTTDRQTI
;
A
#
# COMPACT_ATOMS: atom_id res chain seq x y z
N MET A 1 -21.00 -39.57 35.12
CA MET A 1 -19.80 -39.10 34.39
C MET A 1 -20.18 -38.92 32.93
N ILE A 2 -20.59 -37.72 32.53
CA ILE A 2 -20.83 -37.39 31.13
C ILE A 2 -19.70 -36.44 30.75
N SER A 3 -18.68 -36.99 30.10
CA SER A 3 -17.58 -36.23 29.53
C SER A 3 -18.10 -35.54 28.28
N SER A 4 -18.53 -34.28 28.41
CA SER A 4 -18.80 -33.43 27.26
C SER A 4 -17.45 -33.02 26.66
N THR A 5 -17.06 -33.68 25.58
CA THR A 5 -15.99 -33.24 24.71
C THR A 5 -16.37 -31.86 24.15
N VAL A 6 -15.82 -30.80 24.74
CA VAL A 6 -15.90 -29.44 24.20
C VAL A 6 -15.16 -29.48 22.86
N ASN A 7 -15.95 -29.58 21.80
CA ASN A 7 -15.43 -29.59 20.45
C ASN A 7 -14.88 -28.19 20.17
N ASN A 8 -13.56 -28.05 20.30
CA ASN A 8 -12.83 -26.79 20.33
C ASN A 8 -12.68 -26.20 18.90
N LYS A 9 -13.80 -26.09 18.17
CA LYS A 9 -13.84 -25.35 16.91
C LYS A 9 -13.77 -23.88 17.27
N LEU A 10 -12.57 -23.31 17.11
CA LEU A 10 -12.35 -21.88 17.24
C LEU A 10 -13.44 -21.15 16.43
N SER A 11 -14.23 -20.32 17.10
CA SER A 11 -15.35 -19.63 16.46
C SER A 11 -14.86 -18.91 15.21
N TRP A 12 -15.54 -19.13 14.07
CA TRP A 12 -15.23 -18.50 12.78
C TRP A 12 -15.09 -16.97 12.91
N TRP A 13 -15.78 -16.40 13.89
CA TRP A 13 -15.75 -14.99 14.22
C TRP A 13 -14.44 -14.53 14.89
N LEU A 14 -13.90 -15.30 15.84
CA LEU A 14 -12.61 -15.03 16.46
C LEU A 14 -11.47 -15.08 15.42
N VAL A 15 -11.60 -15.99 14.45
CA VAL A 15 -10.70 -16.05 13.29
C VAL A 15 -10.82 -14.80 12.43
N ALA A 16 -12.05 -14.39 12.07
CA ALA A 16 -12.28 -13.18 11.26
C ALA A 16 -11.69 -11.91 11.92
N GLN A 17 -11.85 -11.75 13.24
CA GLN A 17 -11.25 -10.62 13.96
C GLN A 17 -9.72 -10.66 14.00
N THR A 18 -9.15 -11.85 14.12
CA THR A 18 -7.69 -12.05 14.13
C THR A 18 -7.12 -11.74 12.76
N LEU A 19 -7.73 -12.25 11.70
CA LEU A 19 -7.40 -11.95 10.31
C LEU A 19 -7.51 -10.44 10.05
N HIS A 20 -8.61 -9.79 10.42
CA HIS A 20 -8.80 -8.35 10.26
C HIS A 20 -7.67 -7.55 10.91
N LYS A 21 -7.25 -7.92 12.13
CA LYS A 21 -6.16 -7.24 12.84
C LYS A 21 -4.83 -7.35 12.10
N TRP A 22 -4.48 -8.54 11.63
CA TRP A 22 -3.20 -8.79 10.96
C TRP A 22 -3.18 -8.24 9.53
N LEU A 23 -4.28 -8.41 8.77
CA LEU A 23 -4.47 -7.76 7.48
C LEU A 23 -4.38 -6.24 7.64
N GLY A 24 -5.02 -5.68 8.67
CA GLY A 24 -4.98 -4.25 8.97
C GLY A 24 -3.58 -3.75 9.24
N LEU A 25 -2.72 -4.53 9.91
CA LEU A 25 -1.33 -4.17 10.14
C LEU A 25 -0.51 -4.18 8.83
N ILE A 26 -0.58 -5.28 8.07
CA ILE A 26 0.23 -5.45 6.85
C ILE A 26 -0.22 -4.48 5.76
N VAL A 27 -1.51 -4.46 5.44
CA VAL A 27 -2.09 -3.58 4.43
C VAL A 27 -2.01 -2.12 4.89
N GLY A 28 -2.23 -1.86 6.18
CA GLY A 28 -2.14 -0.51 6.74
C GLY A 28 -0.74 0.08 6.62
N LEU A 29 0.32 -0.71 6.88
CA LEU A 29 1.69 -0.24 6.70
C LEU A 29 1.97 0.12 5.24
N GLN A 30 1.57 -0.74 4.29
CA GLN A 30 1.73 -0.45 2.87
C GLN A 30 0.90 0.76 2.43
N PHE A 31 -0.31 0.92 2.95
CA PHE A 31 -1.16 2.08 2.71
C PHE A 31 -0.54 3.38 3.22
N LEU A 32 0.19 3.35 4.34
CA LEU A 32 0.92 4.53 4.83
C LEU A 32 2.04 4.95 3.88
N ILE A 33 2.78 3.99 3.31
CA ILE A 33 3.80 4.27 2.27
C ILE A 33 3.12 4.89 1.05
N TRP A 34 2.03 4.28 0.58
CA TRP A 34 1.23 4.78 -0.55
C TRP A 34 0.73 6.21 -0.32
N LEU A 35 0.23 6.50 0.89
CA LEU A 35 -0.27 7.82 1.26
C LEU A 35 0.86 8.84 1.35
N ALA A 36 2.02 8.47 1.91
CA ALA A 36 3.18 9.34 2.02
C ALA A 36 3.76 9.71 0.65
N THR A 37 3.89 8.75 -0.26
CA THR A 37 4.37 9.00 -1.63
C THR A 37 3.35 9.75 -2.47
N GLY A 38 2.05 9.43 -2.32
CA GLY A 38 0.97 10.18 -2.94
C GLY A 38 0.95 11.65 -2.47
N LEU A 39 1.15 11.88 -1.17
CA LEU A 39 1.29 13.23 -0.64
C LEU A 39 2.52 13.94 -1.20
N ALA A 40 3.66 13.25 -1.29
CA ALA A 40 4.87 13.80 -1.89
C ALA A 40 4.63 14.27 -3.34
N PHE A 41 3.96 13.46 -4.17
CA PHE A 41 3.59 13.87 -5.53
C PHE A 41 2.68 15.10 -5.61
N ASN A 42 1.87 15.35 -4.59
CA ASN A 42 0.98 16.52 -4.56
C ASN A 42 1.65 17.78 -3.97
N LEU A 43 2.77 17.63 -3.27
CA LEU A 43 3.47 18.74 -2.62
C LEU A 43 4.77 19.13 -3.33
N ILE A 44 5.38 18.22 -4.08
CA ILE A 44 6.59 18.46 -4.86
C ILE A 44 6.18 19.00 -6.23
N ASP A 45 6.75 20.15 -6.60
CA ASP A 45 6.59 20.74 -7.93
C ASP A 45 7.06 19.75 -9.02
N GLU A 46 6.26 19.61 -10.08
CA GLU A 46 6.56 18.73 -11.22
C GLU A 46 7.93 19.04 -11.84
N GLN A 47 8.34 20.32 -11.86
CA GLN A 47 9.66 20.73 -12.37
C GLN A 47 10.81 20.12 -11.58
N LYS A 48 10.60 19.79 -10.30
CA LYS A 48 11.62 19.15 -9.44
C LYS A 48 11.65 17.63 -9.58
N LEU A 49 10.84 17.08 -10.48
CA LEU A 49 10.77 15.67 -10.82
C LEU A 49 11.00 15.46 -12.32
N ASP A 50 11.39 16.51 -13.06
CA ASP A 50 11.54 16.49 -14.49
C ASP A 50 12.92 15.97 -14.90
N ALA A 51 12.92 14.98 -15.80
CA ALA A 51 14.14 14.42 -16.37
C ALA A 51 14.70 15.30 -17.50
N ASP A 52 13.83 16.07 -18.14
CA ASP A 52 14.09 16.74 -19.42
C ASP A 52 14.41 18.24 -19.25
N VAL A 53 14.74 18.69 -18.04
CA VAL A 53 15.07 20.10 -17.72
C VAL A 53 16.05 20.74 -18.70
N TYR A 54 17.07 19.98 -19.14
CA TYR A 54 18.07 20.45 -20.11
C TYR A 54 17.92 19.82 -21.50
N ARG A 55 16.89 19.00 -21.73
CA ARG A 55 16.71 18.32 -23.00
C ARG A 55 16.18 19.29 -24.04
N ILE A 56 16.84 19.30 -25.19
CA ILE A 56 16.39 20.05 -26.36
C ILE A 56 16.32 19.13 -27.58
N SER A 57 15.42 19.47 -28.50
CA SER A 57 15.34 18.79 -29.79
C SER A 57 16.38 19.39 -30.74
N ASP A 58 17.33 18.57 -31.19
CA ASP A 58 18.17 18.95 -32.31
C ASP A 58 17.28 19.04 -33.57
N THR A 59 17.37 20.16 -34.29
CA THR A 59 16.63 20.35 -35.54
C THR A 59 17.59 20.01 -36.67
N PRO A 60 17.39 18.89 -37.39
CA PRO A 60 18.33 18.47 -38.42
C PRO A 60 18.45 19.55 -39.49
N ALA A 61 19.68 19.90 -39.88
CA ALA A 61 19.90 20.79 -41.00
C ALA A 61 19.31 20.17 -42.29
N ALA A 62 18.93 21.03 -43.25
CA ALA A 62 18.45 20.57 -44.55
C ALA A 62 19.49 19.65 -45.22
N ILE A 63 19.05 18.48 -45.65
CA ILE A 63 19.91 17.50 -46.34
C ILE A 63 20.27 18.07 -47.71
N SER A 64 21.54 18.43 -47.92
CA SER A 64 22.04 18.99 -49.19
C SER A 64 22.99 18.06 -49.94
N VAL A 65 23.11 16.81 -49.49
CA VAL A 65 24.07 15.82 -50.03
C VAL A 65 23.34 14.92 -51.04
N PRO A 66 23.97 14.55 -52.18
CA PRO A 66 23.42 13.57 -53.09
C PRO A 66 23.12 12.24 -52.40
N LEU A 67 21.95 11.67 -52.69
CA LEU A 67 21.51 10.38 -52.14
C LEU A 67 21.78 9.26 -53.15
N ALA A 68 22.33 8.14 -52.68
CA ALA A 68 22.47 6.92 -53.46
C ALA A 68 21.10 6.22 -53.59
N ASN A 69 20.89 5.46 -54.68
CA ASN A 69 19.62 4.77 -54.91
C ASN A 69 19.40 3.64 -53.86
N PRO A 70 18.32 3.67 -53.07
CA PRO A 70 18.06 2.67 -52.04
C PRO A 70 17.51 1.33 -52.55
N ASP A 71 17.20 1.18 -53.85
CA ASP A 71 16.57 -0.03 -54.41
C ASP A 71 17.37 -1.30 -54.11
N THR A 72 18.71 -1.19 -54.05
CA THR A 72 19.61 -2.30 -53.70
C THR A 72 19.38 -2.78 -52.26
N LEU A 73 19.23 -1.85 -51.31
CA LEU A 73 18.92 -2.16 -49.91
C LEU A 73 17.52 -2.77 -49.78
N ILE A 74 16.54 -2.23 -50.50
CA ILE A 74 15.17 -2.77 -50.47
C ILE A 74 15.20 -4.22 -50.97
N ALA A 75 15.79 -4.47 -52.13
CA ALA A 75 15.89 -5.81 -52.71
C ALA A 75 16.63 -6.81 -51.79
N GLN A 76 17.74 -6.37 -51.17
CA GLN A 76 18.52 -7.19 -50.25
C GLN A 76 17.72 -7.63 -49.01
N TYR A 77 16.87 -6.76 -48.47
CA TYR A 77 16.13 -7.01 -47.23
C TYR A 77 14.67 -7.46 -47.44
N GLN A 78 14.20 -7.58 -48.69
CA GLN A 78 12.85 -8.10 -48.99
C GLN A 78 12.57 -9.46 -48.31
N SER A 79 13.50 -10.40 -48.43
CA SER A 79 13.37 -11.75 -47.87
C SER A 79 13.35 -11.79 -46.33
N GLN A 80 13.85 -10.74 -45.68
CA GLN A 80 13.82 -10.59 -44.21
C GLN A 80 12.53 -9.92 -43.71
N GLY A 81 11.56 -9.72 -44.61
CA GLY A 81 10.30 -9.06 -44.29
C GLY A 81 10.45 -7.55 -44.17
N PHE A 82 10.98 -6.90 -45.22
CA PHE A 82 11.01 -5.45 -45.34
C PHE A 82 9.64 -4.83 -45.04
N ILE A 83 9.62 -3.77 -44.22
CA ILE A 83 8.40 -3.03 -43.87
C ILE A 83 8.45 -1.62 -44.43
N GLN A 84 9.53 -0.87 -44.14
CA GLN A 84 9.67 0.52 -44.54
C GLN A 84 11.14 0.94 -44.64
N LEU A 85 11.37 1.99 -45.43
CA LEU A 85 12.61 2.74 -45.49
C LEU A 85 12.31 4.21 -45.22
N LYS A 86 12.99 4.80 -44.24
CA LYS A 86 12.86 6.23 -43.91
C LYS A 86 14.19 6.94 -44.10
N LEU A 87 14.15 8.10 -44.73
CA LEU A 87 15.29 9.00 -44.78
C LEU A 87 15.27 9.89 -43.52
N VAL A 88 16.32 9.80 -42.72
CA VAL A 88 16.55 10.62 -41.52
C VAL A 88 17.92 11.27 -41.61
N ALA A 89 18.26 12.18 -40.69
CA ALA A 89 19.59 12.76 -40.59
C ALA A 89 20.19 12.44 -39.22
N VAL A 90 21.46 12.07 -39.21
CA VAL A 90 22.27 11.88 -37.99
C VAL A 90 23.55 12.70 -38.18
N LEU A 91 23.83 13.64 -37.27
CA LEU A 91 24.96 14.58 -37.38
C LEU A 91 25.00 15.30 -38.75
N ASN A 92 23.84 15.76 -39.21
CA ASN A 92 23.66 16.41 -40.52
C ASN A 92 24.08 15.56 -41.74
N ARG A 93 24.27 14.25 -41.58
CA ARG A 93 24.50 13.30 -42.69
C ARG A 93 23.23 12.45 -42.90
N PRO A 94 22.77 12.26 -44.15
CA PRO A 94 21.55 11.52 -44.41
C PRO A 94 21.73 10.02 -44.16
N VAL A 95 20.71 9.40 -43.59
CA VAL A 95 20.68 7.99 -43.18
C VAL A 95 19.40 7.34 -43.65
N TYR A 96 19.53 6.18 -44.29
CA TYR A 96 18.41 5.29 -44.55
C TYR A 96 18.17 4.38 -43.35
N ALA A 97 17.09 4.65 -42.61
CA ALA A 97 16.58 3.80 -41.53
C ALA A 97 15.61 2.77 -42.12
N LEU A 98 16.08 1.54 -42.26
CA LEU A 98 15.33 0.40 -42.78
C LEU A 98 14.72 -0.38 -41.62
N SER A 99 13.43 -0.70 -41.70
CA SER A 99 12.76 -1.57 -40.72
C SER A 99 12.33 -2.88 -41.38
N THR A 100 12.65 -4.01 -40.74
CA THR A 100 12.13 -5.33 -41.07
C THR A 100 11.16 -5.82 -39.98
N ARG A 101 10.60 -7.03 -40.16
CA ARG A 101 9.79 -7.69 -39.13
C ARG A 101 10.57 -8.04 -37.86
N THR A 102 11.89 -8.13 -37.95
CA THR A 102 12.74 -8.61 -36.86
C THR A 102 13.57 -7.51 -36.22
N GLN A 103 14.12 -6.58 -37.00
CA GLN A 103 14.98 -5.50 -36.47
C GLN A 103 15.09 -4.29 -37.42
N GLY A 104 15.74 -3.24 -36.92
CA GLY A 104 16.11 -2.07 -37.73
C GLY A 104 17.55 -2.17 -38.24
N TYR A 105 17.81 -1.50 -39.36
CA TYR A 105 19.14 -1.30 -39.93
C TYR A 105 19.32 0.16 -40.34
N TRP A 106 20.55 0.67 -40.26
CA TRP A 106 20.88 2.04 -40.63
C TRP A 106 22.03 2.03 -41.61
N PHE A 107 21.89 2.78 -42.69
CA PHE A 107 22.90 2.94 -43.73
C PHE A 107 23.10 4.41 -44.03
N TRP A 108 24.32 4.81 -44.30
CA TRP A 108 24.56 6.15 -44.82
C TRP A 108 23.91 6.29 -46.20
N ALA A 109 23.07 7.31 -46.38
CA ALA A 109 22.26 7.43 -47.60
C ALA A 109 23.08 7.88 -48.81
N ASP A 110 24.30 8.36 -48.61
CA ASP A 110 25.24 8.77 -49.66
C ASP A 110 26.11 7.61 -50.19
N SER A 111 26.47 6.64 -49.34
CA SER A 111 27.34 5.50 -49.70
C SER A 111 26.66 4.13 -49.67
N LEU A 112 25.49 4.01 -49.02
CA LEU A 112 24.80 2.75 -48.69
C LEU A 112 25.60 1.80 -47.77
N GLU A 113 26.70 2.27 -47.19
CA GLU A 113 27.46 1.49 -46.20
C GLU A 113 26.71 1.45 -44.86
N PRO A 114 26.81 0.33 -44.10
CA PRO A 114 26.25 0.25 -42.76
C PRO A 114 26.72 1.40 -41.87
N MET A 115 25.78 2.06 -41.20
CA MET A 115 26.10 3.15 -40.29
C MET A 115 26.79 2.59 -39.04
N GLN A 116 27.97 3.14 -38.74
CA GLN A 116 28.69 2.88 -37.50
C GLN A 116 29.06 4.23 -36.86
N LEU A 117 28.58 4.45 -35.64
CA LEU A 117 28.85 5.67 -34.88
C LEU A 117 30.00 5.44 -33.91
N THR A 118 30.98 6.33 -33.94
CA THR A 118 32.07 6.37 -32.96
C THR A 118 31.58 6.96 -31.64
N LEU A 119 32.28 6.68 -30.53
CA LEU A 119 31.96 7.29 -29.22
C LEU A 119 32.02 8.82 -29.27
N GLY A 120 32.93 9.40 -30.07
CA GLY A 120 32.99 10.84 -30.30
C GLY A 120 31.74 11.39 -30.97
N GLN A 121 31.25 10.70 -32.01
CA GLN A 121 30.00 11.05 -32.68
C GLN A 121 28.78 10.93 -31.75
N LEU A 122 28.70 9.87 -30.94
CA LEU A 122 27.63 9.72 -29.93
C LEU A 122 27.68 10.85 -28.89
N THR A 123 28.88 11.28 -28.50
CA THR A 123 29.05 12.43 -27.60
C THR A 123 28.58 13.74 -28.26
N GLN A 124 28.85 13.92 -29.56
CA GLN A 124 28.33 15.08 -30.32
C GLN A 124 26.81 15.09 -30.40
N ILE A 125 26.18 13.93 -30.62
CA ILE A 125 24.71 13.81 -30.61
C ILE A 125 24.16 14.14 -29.21
N ALA A 126 24.80 13.62 -28.15
CA ALA A 126 24.42 13.94 -26.78
C ALA A 126 24.48 15.46 -26.53
N GLN A 127 25.56 16.10 -26.96
CA GLN A 127 25.78 17.55 -26.84
C GLN A 127 24.70 18.36 -27.58
N ALA A 128 24.30 17.94 -28.78
CA ALA A 128 23.24 18.60 -29.54
C ALA A 128 21.86 18.50 -28.85
N SER A 129 21.65 17.47 -28.02
CA SER A 129 20.40 17.27 -27.27
C SER A 129 20.35 17.96 -25.91
N TYR A 130 21.40 18.70 -25.52
CA TYR A 130 21.61 19.20 -24.17
C TYR A 130 21.86 20.71 -24.14
N SER A 131 21.10 21.43 -23.32
CA SER A 131 21.16 22.89 -23.15
C SER A 131 21.83 23.35 -21.86
N GLY A 132 22.20 22.43 -20.97
CA GLY A 132 22.81 22.77 -19.68
C GLY A 132 24.28 23.19 -19.81
N SER A 133 24.85 23.67 -18.70
CA SER A 133 26.22 24.20 -18.65
C SER A 133 27.29 23.17 -18.27
N GLY A 134 26.91 21.91 -18.04
CA GLY A 134 27.83 20.87 -17.60
C GLY A 134 28.76 20.39 -18.72
N THR A 135 30.00 20.04 -18.36
CA THR A 135 30.92 19.37 -19.29
C THR A 135 30.53 17.91 -19.46
N MET A 136 30.53 17.41 -20.70
CA MET A 136 30.21 16.01 -20.98
C MET A 136 31.42 15.09 -20.81
N SER A 137 31.18 13.91 -20.25
CA SER A 137 32.14 12.81 -20.28
C SER A 137 32.13 12.10 -21.65
N THR A 138 33.11 11.23 -21.87
CA THR A 138 33.10 10.36 -23.05
C THR A 138 32.00 9.31 -22.93
N ALA A 139 31.33 9.04 -24.03
CA ALA A 139 30.29 8.03 -24.13
C ALA A 139 30.77 6.64 -23.65
N ARG A 140 30.07 6.03 -22.68
CA ARG A 140 30.38 4.70 -22.12
C ARG A 140 29.30 3.68 -22.49
N PRO A 141 29.64 2.56 -23.15
CA PRO A 141 28.69 1.47 -23.35
C PRO A 141 28.25 0.85 -22.03
N LEU A 142 26.96 0.62 -21.87
CA LEU A 142 26.42 -0.10 -20.71
C LEU A 142 26.48 -1.60 -20.97
N THR A 143 27.00 -2.34 -20.00
CA THR A 143 27.12 -3.81 -20.07
C THR A 143 25.90 -4.53 -19.53
N ASN A 144 25.12 -3.86 -18.68
CA ASN A 144 23.93 -4.42 -18.07
C ASN A 144 22.71 -4.12 -18.94
N ALA A 145 21.71 -5.00 -18.88
CA ALA A 145 20.43 -4.75 -19.52
C ALA A 145 19.82 -3.44 -19.00
N THR A 146 19.26 -2.66 -19.92
CA THR A 146 18.61 -1.38 -19.62
C THR A 146 17.11 -1.48 -19.92
N ALA A 147 16.29 -0.70 -19.22
CA ALA A 147 14.87 -0.57 -19.51
C ALA A 147 14.57 0.09 -20.88
N PHE A 148 15.56 0.67 -21.55
CA PHE A 148 15.38 1.35 -22.82
C PHE A 148 15.26 0.39 -24.00
N ALA A 149 14.23 0.59 -24.83
CA ALA A 149 14.12 -0.07 -26.12
C ALA A 149 15.16 0.51 -27.11
N ALA A 150 16.24 -0.24 -27.33
CA ALA A 150 17.34 0.09 -28.25
C ALA A 150 17.60 -1.07 -29.21
N GLN A 151 18.12 -0.75 -30.41
CA GLN A 151 18.49 -1.77 -31.41
C GLN A 151 19.96 -2.15 -31.35
N GLY A 152 20.82 -1.29 -30.80
CA GLY A 152 22.20 -1.58 -30.44
C GLY A 152 22.46 -1.42 -28.93
N PRO A 153 23.71 -1.61 -28.50
CA PRO A 153 24.14 -1.31 -27.14
C PRO A 153 23.75 0.11 -26.73
N VAL A 154 23.19 0.24 -25.52
CA VAL A 154 22.91 1.55 -24.94
C VAL A 154 24.20 2.15 -24.41
N VAL A 155 24.41 3.42 -24.73
CA VAL A 155 25.56 4.19 -24.32
C VAL A 155 25.11 5.33 -23.43
N GLN A 156 25.83 5.57 -22.34
CA GLN A 156 25.56 6.65 -21.40
C GLN A 156 26.65 7.72 -21.49
N ILE A 157 26.23 8.99 -21.46
CA ILE A 157 27.09 10.15 -21.30
C ILE A 157 26.67 10.85 -20.01
N ASP A 158 27.63 11.14 -19.13
CA ASP A 158 27.37 11.91 -17.91
C ASP A 158 27.71 13.38 -18.17
N THR A 159 26.93 14.29 -17.59
CA THR A 159 27.21 15.73 -17.62
C THR A 159 27.63 16.20 -16.23
N GLY A 160 28.59 17.12 -16.17
CA GLY A 160 29.04 17.75 -14.93
C GLY A 160 28.15 18.90 -14.45
N ASP A 161 26.84 18.83 -14.66
CA ASP A 161 25.90 19.85 -14.18
C ASP A 161 25.42 19.60 -12.75
N ALA A 162 24.72 20.58 -12.18
CA ALA A 162 24.21 20.51 -10.81
C ALA A 162 23.12 19.43 -10.61
N LEU A 163 22.46 18.99 -11.68
CA LEU A 163 21.42 17.95 -11.61
C LEU A 163 21.99 16.54 -11.84
N GLY A 164 23.28 16.45 -12.20
CA GLY A 164 23.93 15.20 -12.56
C GLY A 164 23.25 14.55 -13.77
N THR A 165 22.92 15.34 -14.81
CA THR A 165 22.21 14.85 -16.00
C THR A 165 23.01 13.75 -16.70
N ARG A 166 22.31 12.68 -17.08
CA ARG A 166 22.79 11.48 -17.76
C ARG A 166 21.99 11.30 -19.03
N ILE A 167 22.68 11.17 -20.16
CA ILE A 167 22.07 11.07 -21.48
C ILE A 167 22.30 9.66 -22.00
N TYR A 168 21.23 8.99 -22.40
CA TYR A 168 21.26 7.63 -22.92
C TYR A 168 20.99 7.64 -24.42
N LEU A 169 21.83 6.96 -25.20
CA LEU A 169 21.71 6.86 -26.64
C LEU A 169 21.76 5.40 -27.10
N ASP A 170 21.05 5.11 -28.19
CA ASP A 170 21.21 3.87 -28.94
C ASP A 170 22.37 4.01 -29.92
N SER A 171 23.42 3.21 -29.73
CA SER A 171 24.62 3.27 -30.58
C SER A 171 24.37 2.85 -32.03
N ALA A 172 23.33 2.05 -32.31
CA ALA A 172 23.02 1.62 -33.67
C ALA A 172 22.35 2.72 -34.51
N SER A 173 21.45 3.50 -33.89
CA SER A 173 20.64 4.50 -34.57
C SER A 173 21.08 5.94 -34.33
N GLY A 174 21.88 6.18 -33.29
CA GLY A 174 22.20 7.53 -32.81
C GLY A 174 21.03 8.22 -32.11
N ARG A 175 19.94 7.50 -31.82
CA ARG A 175 18.76 8.09 -31.17
C ARG A 175 19.04 8.37 -29.70
N VAL A 176 18.74 9.58 -29.25
CA VAL A 176 18.68 9.91 -27.82
C VAL A 176 17.45 9.25 -27.21
N LEU A 177 17.69 8.26 -26.35
CA LEU A 177 16.67 7.44 -25.71
C LEU A 177 16.00 8.19 -24.57
N ALA A 178 16.80 8.80 -23.69
CA ALA A 178 16.33 9.56 -22.53
C ALA A 178 17.41 10.50 -22.00
N HIS A 179 16.96 11.56 -21.32
CA HIS A 179 17.74 12.23 -20.28
C HIS A 179 17.24 11.71 -18.92
N GLN A 180 18.13 11.58 -17.95
CA GLN A 180 17.78 11.32 -16.54
C GLN A 180 18.69 12.15 -15.65
N ASN A 181 18.24 12.48 -14.46
CA ASN A 181 18.98 13.31 -13.51
C ASN A 181 18.55 12.98 -12.07
N HIS A 182 19.12 13.66 -11.08
CA HIS A 182 18.76 13.41 -9.68
C HIS A 182 17.28 13.71 -9.34
N GLN A 183 16.62 14.57 -10.10
CA GLN A 183 15.18 14.85 -9.94
C GLN A 183 14.33 13.69 -10.46
N SER A 184 14.67 13.14 -11.62
CA SER A 184 14.00 11.95 -12.14
C SER A 184 14.29 10.71 -11.28
N ASP A 185 15.46 10.60 -10.65
CA ASP A 185 15.75 9.51 -9.71
C ASP A 185 14.79 9.53 -8.50
N LEU A 186 14.50 10.73 -7.97
CA LEU A 186 13.52 10.90 -6.90
C LEU A 186 12.12 10.51 -7.39
N LYS A 187 11.75 10.93 -8.61
CA LYS A 187 10.49 10.54 -9.24
C LYS A 187 10.38 9.03 -9.33
N ASP A 188 11.39 8.35 -9.84
CA ASP A 188 11.42 6.89 -9.99
C ASP A 188 11.32 6.18 -8.63
N LEU A 189 12.00 6.68 -7.59
CA LEU A 189 11.86 6.18 -6.22
C LEU A 189 10.43 6.32 -5.68
N LEU A 190 9.81 7.49 -5.88
CA LEU A 190 8.43 7.74 -5.44
C LEU A 190 7.46 6.83 -6.18
N PHE A 191 7.63 6.65 -7.50
CA PHE A 191 6.81 5.73 -8.30
C PHE A 191 6.98 4.27 -7.85
N MET A 192 8.22 3.82 -7.66
CA MET A 192 8.53 2.47 -7.16
C MET A 192 7.79 2.19 -5.84
N LEU A 193 7.90 3.09 -4.87
CA LEU A 193 7.26 2.93 -3.56
C LEU A 193 5.73 3.03 -3.65
N HIS A 194 5.20 3.92 -4.48
CA HIS A 194 3.76 4.13 -4.64
C HIS A 194 3.07 2.95 -5.33
N PHE A 195 3.69 2.39 -6.37
CA PHE A 195 3.14 1.27 -7.15
C PHE A 195 3.65 -0.10 -6.67
N MET A 196 4.49 -0.13 -5.63
CA MET A 196 5.13 -1.35 -5.11
C MET A 196 5.91 -2.12 -6.17
N ASP A 197 6.47 -1.42 -7.15
CA ASP A 197 7.22 -2.00 -8.26
C ASP A 197 8.73 -1.88 -8.01
N TYR A 198 9.24 -2.75 -7.15
CA TYR A 198 10.64 -2.74 -6.69
C TYR A 198 11.62 -3.38 -7.67
N VAL A 199 11.11 -4.08 -8.68
CA VAL A 199 11.91 -4.67 -9.75
C VAL A 199 11.26 -4.24 -11.07
N PRO A 200 11.30 -2.93 -11.38
CA PRO A 200 10.72 -2.43 -12.61
C PRO A 200 11.50 -3.02 -13.78
N GLU A 201 10.78 -3.63 -14.71
CA GLU A 201 11.35 -4.05 -15.99
C GLU A 201 11.48 -2.82 -16.91
N ASN A 202 11.00 -2.89 -18.15
CA ASN A 202 11.09 -1.81 -19.13
C ASN A 202 10.10 -0.65 -18.85
N GLY A 203 9.99 -0.22 -17.59
CA GLY A 203 9.03 0.77 -17.08
C GLY A 203 8.29 0.28 -15.83
N ILE A 204 7.26 1.04 -15.43
CA ILE A 204 6.42 0.71 -14.27
C ILE A 204 5.46 -0.42 -14.66
N SER A 205 5.52 -1.54 -13.94
CA SER A 205 4.58 -2.65 -14.04
C SER A 205 3.46 -2.51 -13.02
N PHE A 206 2.22 -2.64 -13.50
CA PHE A 206 1.02 -2.56 -12.65
C PHE A 206 0.45 -3.93 -12.30
N ASN A 207 0.92 -5.00 -12.95
CA ASN A 207 0.32 -6.34 -12.84
C ASN A 207 1.35 -7.39 -12.42
N HIS A 208 1.80 -7.31 -11.18
CA HIS A 208 2.74 -8.24 -10.56
C HIS A 208 2.20 -8.82 -9.24
N ALA A 209 2.84 -9.89 -8.79
CA ALA A 209 2.36 -10.69 -7.66
C ALA A 209 2.20 -9.86 -6.37
N LEU A 210 3.10 -8.89 -6.12
CA LEU A 210 3.04 -8.08 -4.91
C LEU A 210 1.78 -7.22 -4.85
N VAL A 211 1.47 -6.46 -5.90
CA VAL A 211 0.23 -5.67 -5.97
C VAL A 211 -1.00 -6.56 -5.92
N GLN A 212 -0.99 -7.72 -6.59
CA GLN A 212 -2.11 -8.66 -6.54
C GLN A 212 -2.38 -9.17 -5.11
N ILE A 213 -1.32 -9.57 -4.39
CA ILE A 213 -1.42 -10.07 -3.00
C ILE A 213 -1.91 -8.97 -2.06
N ILE A 214 -1.34 -7.76 -2.13
CA ILE A 214 -1.76 -6.64 -1.28
C ILE A 214 -3.19 -6.21 -1.62
N SER A 215 -3.57 -6.19 -2.89
CA SER A 215 -4.94 -5.85 -3.32
C SER A 215 -5.96 -6.87 -2.82
N LEU A 216 -5.65 -8.17 -2.92
CA LEU A 216 -6.46 -9.23 -2.33
C LEU A 216 -6.54 -9.08 -0.81
N GLY A 217 -5.42 -8.78 -0.15
CA GLY A 217 -5.36 -8.51 1.28
C GLY A 217 -6.24 -7.32 1.70
N ALA A 218 -6.22 -6.23 0.93
CA ALA A 218 -7.05 -5.06 1.14
C ALA A 218 -8.54 -5.34 0.94
N LEU A 219 -8.89 -6.14 -0.08
CA LEU A 219 -10.26 -6.60 -0.29
C LEU A 219 -10.75 -7.44 0.89
N LEU A 220 -9.95 -8.41 1.34
CA LEU A 220 -10.26 -9.24 2.50
C LEU A 220 -10.32 -8.42 3.80
N LEU A 221 -9.49 -7.39 3.93
CA LEU A 221 -9.56 -6.43 5.04
C LEU A 221 -10.89 -5.67 5.04
N GLY A 222 -11.33 -5.18 3.88
CA GLY A 222 -12.62 -4.52 3.72
C GLY A 222 -13.79 -5.44 4.06
N ILE A 223 -13.81 -6.66 3.52
CA ILE A 223 -14.84 -7.67 3.79
C ILE A 223 -14.87 -8.02 5.28
N SER A 224 -13.72 -8.32 5.89
CA SER A 224 -13.65 -8.64 7.32
C SER A 224 -14.09 -7.47 8.21
N GLY A 225 -13.83 -6.22 7.80
CA GLY A 225 -14.32 -5.02 8.48
C GLY A 225 -15.85 -4.91 8.42
N VAL A 226 -16.45 -5.10 7.24
CA VAL A 226 -17.91 -5.08 7.06
C VAL A 226 -18.60 -6.19 7.85
N LEU A 227 -18.08 -7.43 7.78
CA LEU A 227 -18.56 -8.55 8.58
C LEU A 227 -18.44 -8.22 10.07
N THR A 228 -17.34 -7.58 10.48
CA THR A 228 -17.11 -7.21 11.88
C THR A 228 -18.14 -6.20 12.37
N LEU A 229 -18.42 -5.18 11.56
CA LEU A 229 -19.40 -4.15 11.86
C LEU A 229 -20.82 -4.74 11.90
N GLY A 230 -21.17 -5.61 10.95
CA GLY A 230 -22.47 -6.28 10.88
C GLY A 230 -22.78 -7.14 12.10
N HIS A 231 -21.81 -7.94 12.56
CA HIS A 231 -21.97 -8.75 13.77
C HIS A 231 -22.11 -7.90 15.05
N LYS A 232 -21.32 -6.82 15.16
CA LYS A 232 -21.47 -5.89 16.29
C LYS A 232 -22.83 -5.17 16.27
N PHE A 233 -23.34 -4.86 15.09
CA PHE A 233 -24.66 -4.26 14.91
C PHE A 233 -25.77 -5.24 15.31
N SER A 234 -25.71 -6.50 14.89
CA SER A 234 -26.71 -7.51 15.26
C SER A 234 -26.73 -7.82 16.76
N GLN A 235 -25.60 -7.66 17.45
CA GLN A 235 -25.49 -7.77 18.90
C GLN A 235 -25.89 -6.49 19.66
N GLY A 236 -26.33 -5.44 18.97
CA GLY A 236 -26.71 -4.17 19.58
C GLY A 236 -25.55 -3.37 20.19
N GLN A 237 -24.30 -3.73 19.84
CA GLN A 237 -23.08 -3.07 20.32
C GLN A 237 -22.77 -1.77 19.56
N LEU A 238 -23.36 -1.59 18.37
CA LEU A 238 -23.26 -0.37 17.57
C LEU A 238 -24.61 0.33 17.50
N ARG A 239 -24.62 1.63 17.77
CA ARG A 239 -25.83 2.46 17.72
C ARG A 239 -25.60 3.66 16.83
N LEU A 240 -26.53 3.91 15.92
CA LEU A 240 -26.60 5.17 15.21
C LEU A 240 -27.17 6.22 16.18
N PRO A 241 -26.44 7.30 16.48
CA PRO A 241 -26.78 8.25 17.55
C PRO A 241 -28.10 9.03 17.34
N ARG A 242 -28.81 8.81 16.22
CA ARG A 242 -29.96 9.62 15.81
C ARG A 242 -31.35 9.02 16.03
N ILE A 243 -31.50 7.77 16.50
CA ILE A 243 -32.80 7.07 16.31
C ILE A 243 -33.62 6.78 17.58
N ARG A 244 -33.08 6.79 18.82
CA ARG A 244 -33.95 6.57 20.02
C ARG A 244 -33.44 7.29 21.28
N PRO A 245 -34.31 7.96 22.06
CA PRO A 245 -33.95 8.44 23.39
C PRO A 245 -33.56 7.26 24.29
N LEU A 246 -32.63 7.51 25.23
CA LEU A 246 -32.21 6.55 26.25
C LEU A 246 -33.36 6.33 27.26
N THR A 247 -34.31 5.47 26.93
CA THR A 247 -35.22 4.92 27.92
C THR A 247 -34.46 3.95 28.82
N SER A 248 -34.58 4.15 30.14
CA SER A 248 -34.04 3.22 31.14
C SER A 248 -34.69 1.85 30.95
N LEU A 249 -33.87 0.80 30.83
CA LEU A 249 -34.34 -0.59 30.67
C LEU A 249 -34.52 -1.31 32.01
N GLY A 250 -34.28 -0.63 33.13
CA GLY A 250 -34.29 -1.20 34.47
C GLY A 250 -33.05 -0.85 35.28
N LYS A 251 -32.67 -1.73 36.21
CA LYS A 251 -31.57 -1.51 37.17
C LYS A 251 -30.60 -2.70 37.17
N ILE A 252 -29.33 -2.40 37.36
CA ILE A 252 -28.27 -3.38 37.65
C ILE A 252 -27.93 -3.24 39.14
N HIS A 253 -27.91 -4.35 39.86
CA HIS A 253 -27.42 -4.38 41.24
C HIS A 253 -25.99 -4.92 41.24
N LEU A 254 -25.03 -4.10 41.67
CA LEU A 254 -23.61 -4.46 41.72
C LEU A 254 -23.22 -4.87 43.13
N TYR A 255 -22.56 -6.01 43.26
CA TYR A 255 -22.09 -6.63 44.50
C TYR A 255 -20.57 -6.74 44.51
N SER A 256 -19.99 -6.78 45.72
CA SER A 256 -18.58 -7.07 45.94
C SER A 256 -18.29 -8.55 45.68
N GLU A 257 -17.00 -8.90 45.61
CA GLU A 257 -16.54 -10.29 45.59
C GLU A 257 -17.13 -11.11 46.76
N GLN A 258 -17.32 -10.46 47.91
CA GLN A 258 -17.80 -11.06 49.17
C GLN A 258 -19.33 -11.06 49.31
N GLY A 259 -20.07 -10.56 48.31
CA GLY A 259 -21.54 -10.57 48.32
C GLY A 259 -22.20 -9.35 48.97
N GLU A 260 -21.43 -8.33 49.35
CA GLU A 260 -21.97 -7.05 49.84
C GLU A 260 -22.52 -6.23 48.68
N ARG A 261 -23.68 -5.58 48.84
CA ARG A 261 -24.27 -4.73 47.80
C ARG A 261 -23.53 -3.39 47.74
N LEU A 262 -22.87 -3.10 46.62
CA LEU A 262 -22.05 -1.90 46.42
C LEU A 262 -22.85 -0.72 45.85
N SER A 263 -23.64 -0.96 44.80
CA SER A 263 -24.39 0.12 44.15
C SER A 263 -25.56 -0.39 43.32
N GLU A 264 -26.47 0.53 43.00
CA GLU A 264 -27.54 0.34 42.02
C GLU A 264 -27.30 1.26 40.84
N LEU A 265 -27.30 0.71 39.63
CA LEU A 265 -26.96 1.43 38.41
C LEU A 265 -28.13 1.39 37.44
N THR A 266 -28.39 2.50 36.76
CA THR A 266 -29.40 2.57 35.71
C THR A 266 -28.95 1.74 34.53
N LEU A 267 -29.83 0.84 34.07
CA LEU A 267 -29.60 0.04 32.89
C LEU A 267 -29.89 0.87 31.65
N HIS A 268 -28.93 0.91 30.74
CA HIS A 268 -29.05 1.60 29.48
C HIS A 268 -28.88 0.60 28.33
N PRO A 269 -29.57 0.83 27.19
CA PRO A 269 -29.45 -0.10 26.08
C PRO A 269 -28.02 -0.21 25.52
N GLY A 270 -27.60 -1.41 25.13
CA GLY A 270 -26.24 -1.71 24.67
C GLY A 270 -25.71 -2.95 25.36
N THR A 271 -24.43 -2.95 25.74
CA THR A 271 -23.81 -4.03 26.54
C THR A 271 -23.88 -3.72 28.03
N LEU A 272 -23.71 -4.76 28.87
CA LEU A 272 -23.60 -4.54 30.33
C LEU A 272 -22.42 -3.64 30.67
N LEU A 273 -21.27 -3.80 29.99
CA LEU A 273 -20.13 -2.90 30.17
C LEU A 273 -20.51 -1.43 29.91
N HIS A 274 -21.28 -1.16 28.84
CA HIS A 274 -21.72 0.20 28.52
C HIS A 274 -22.56 0.79 29.66
N SER A 275 -23.56 0.04 30.15
CA SER A 275 -24.38 0.47 31.29
C SER A 275 -23.54 0.71 32.55
N LEU A 276 -22.60 -0.18 32.85
CA LEU A 276 -21.75 -0.08 34.04
C LEU A 276 -20.82 1.14 33.98
N ASN A 277 -20.27 1.45 32.80
CA ASN A 277 -19.35 2.57 32.61
C ASN A 277 -20.04 3.88 32.23
N GLN A 278 -21.38 3.92 32.18
CA GLN A 278 -22.10 5.13 31.81
C GLN A 278 -21.91 6.24 32.84
N GLY A 279 -21.57 7.44 32.34
CA GLY A 279 -21.28 8.64 33.13
C GLY A 279 -20.00 8.56 33.97
N LYS A 280 -19.48 7.36 34.24
CA LYS A 280 -18.32 7.10 35.07
C LYS A 280 -17.75 5.72 34.77
N GLU A 281 -16.46 5.65 34.49
CA GLU A 281 -15.77 4.38 34.27
C GLU A 281 -15.69 3.57 35.59
N ARG A 282 -16.41 2.45 35.67
CA ARG A 282 -16.46 1.55 36.82
C ARG A 282 -15.68 0.25 36.61
N LEU A 283 -15.45 -0.11 35.34
CA LEU A 283 -14.67 -1.27 34.92
C LEU A 283 -13.70 -0.85 33.82
N ARG A 284 -12.41 -1.10 34.03
CA ARG A 284 -11.39 -0.87 33.00
C ARG A 284 -11.42 -1.95 31.93
N THR A 285 -11.18 -1.55 30.70
CA THR A 285 -10.89 -2.48 29.61
C THR A 285 -9.77 -1.97 28.72
N SER A 286 -8.93 -2.88 28.22
CA SER A 286 -7.87 -2.53 27.25
C SER A 286 -8.33 -2.68 25.80
N CYS A 287 -9.46 -3.34 25.56
CA CYS A 287 -9.98 -3.61 24.21
C CYS A 287 -11.24 -2.81 23.87
N GLY A 288 -11.64 -1.84 24.70
CA GLY A 288 -12.83 -1.01 24.47
C GLY A 288 -14.12 -1.82 24.35
N GLY A 289 -14.19 -2.97 25.03
CA GLY A 289 -15.33 -3.88 24.96
C GLY A 289 -15.33 -4.88 23.81
N GLY A 290 -14.25 -5.01 23.03
CA GLY A 290 -14.14 -6.00 21.94
C GLY A 290 -13.97 -7.47 22.35
N GLY A 291 -14.17 -7.83 23.63
CA GLY A 291 -14.17 -9.22 24.08
C GLY A 291 -12.79 -9.91 24.13
N ARG A 292 -11.68 -9.19 23.97
CA ARG A 292 -10.33 -9.80 23.86
C ARG A 292 -9.40 -9.62 25.05
N CYS A 293 -9.69 -8.69 25.98
CA CYS A 293 -8.78 -8.42 27.10
C CYS A 293 -9.10 -9.20 28.38
N GLY A 294 -10.29 -9.79 28.52
CA GLY A 294 -10.72 -10.50 29.74
C GLY A 294 -10.99 -9.62 30.97
N LEU A 295 -10.70 -8.31 30.93
CA LEU A 295 -10.80 -7.41 32.08
C LEU A 295 -12.24 -7.04 32.47
N CYS A 296 -13.18 -7.16 31.54
CA CYS A 296 -14.60 -6.83 31.73
C CYS A 296 -15.38 -7.97 32.44
N LYS A 297 -14.69 -8.94 33.05
CA LYS A 297 -15.33 -10.12 33.66
C LYS A 297 -16.11 -9.80 34.92
N LEU A 298 -17.35 -10.28 34.99
CA LEU A 298 -18.25 -10.15 36.13
C LEU A 298 -18.96 -11.47 36.35
N ARG A 299 -19.29 -11.77 37.62
CA ARG A 299 -20.07 -12.95 37.97
C ARG A 299 -21.55 -12.61 38.04
N PHE A 300 -22.38 -13.33 37.32
CA PHE A 300 -23.83 -13.26 37.52
C PHE A 300 -24.17 -13.95 38.84
N VAL A 301 -24.84 -13.23 39.75
CA VAL A 301 -25.21 -13.77 41.08
C VAL A 301 -26.30 -14.82 40.93
N GLU A 302 -27.21 -14.61 39.97
CA GLU A 302 -28.31 -15.51 39.63
C GLU A 302 -28.52 -15.50 38.11
N HIS A 303 -29.04 -16.59 37.56
CA HIS A 303 -29.44 -16.73 36.15
C HIS A 303 -28.36 -16.28 35.15
N ALA A 304 -27.13 -16.80 35.28
CA ALA A 304 -26.05 -16.51 34.35
C ALA A 304 -26.43 -16.94 32.92
N PRO A 305 -26.31 -16.07 31.90
CA PRO A 305 -26.57 -16.46 30.52
C PRO A 305 -25.56 -17.52 30.06
N ALA A 306 -25.88 -18.26 29.00
CA ALA A 306 -24.93 -19.18 28.38
C ALA A 306 -23.65 -18.43 27.93
N PRO A 307 -22.46 -19.03 28.09
CA PRO A 307 -21.23 -18.39 27.63
C PRO A 307 -21.20 -18.31 26.10
N ASN A 308 -20.73 -17.18 25.57
CA ASN A 308 -20.51 -17.01 24.14
C ASN A 308 -19.05 -17.31 23.77
N ASP A 309 -18.73 -17.22 22.48
CA ASP A 309 -17.39 -17.52 21.95
C ASP A 309 -16.27 -16.70 22.61
N TYR A 310 -16.54 -15.45 23.02
CA TYR A 310 -15.55 -14.61 23.68
C TYR A 310 -15.35 -15.00 25.15
N ASP A 311 -16.41 -15.42 25.83
CA ASP A 311 -16.31 -15.96 27.18
C ASP A 311 -15.46 -17.23 27.16
N LEU A 312 -15.72 -18.13 26.21
CA LEU A 312 -14.98 -19.38 26.03
C LEU A 312 -13.50 -19.14 25.69
N ASP A 313 -13.18 -18.09 24.92
CA ASP A 313 -11.80 -17.73 24.56
C ASP A 313 -11.00 -17.11 25.72
N ARG A 314 -11.66 -16.43 26.66
CA ARG A 314 -10.95 -15.60 27.67
C ARG A 314 -11.09 -16.05 29.12
N LEU A 315 -12.09 -16.87 29.44
CA LEU A 315 -12.40 -17.28 30.80
C LEU A 315 -12.07 -18.76 31.02
N SER A 316 -11.62 -19.12 32.21
CA SER A 316 -11.37 -20.52 32.57
C SER A 316 -12.69 -21.30 32.72
N ALA A 317 -12.64 -22.63 32.64
CA ALA A 317 -13.81 -23.48 32.90
C ALA A 317 -14.44 -23.20 34.27
N SER A 318 -13.62 -23.02 35.32
CA SER A 318 -14.10 -22.68 36.67
C SER A 318 -14.77 -21.30 36.76
N GLU A 319 -14.26 -20.31 36.03
CA GLU A 319 -14.91 -19.00 35.91
C GLU A 319 -16.28 -19.14 35.22
N LEU A 320 -16.33 -19.89 34.11
CA LEU A 320 -17.57 -20.11 33.37
C LEU A 320 -18.63 -20.84 34.19
N GLU A 321 -18.25 -21.89 34.91
CA GLU A 321 -19.11 -22.67 35.81
C GLU A 321 -19.63 -21.84 36.98
N SER A 322 -18.81 -20.94 37.53
CA SER A 322 -19.23 -20.01 38.60
C SER A 322 -20.10 -18.86 38.10
N GLY A 323 -20.48 -18.84 36.82
CA GLY A 323 -21.35 -17.82 36.23
C GLY A 323 -20.64 -16.54 35.80
N VAL A 324 -19.31 -16.57 35.64
CA VAL A 324 -18.53 -15.42 35.15
C VAL A 324 -18.69 -15.28 33.63
N ARG A 325 -18.94 -14.05 33.19
CA ARG A 325 -18.99 -13.68 31.77
C ARG A 325 -18.31 -12.34 31.53
N LEU A 326 -17.93 -12.08 30.29
CA LEU A 326 -17.44 -10.80 29.82
C LEU A 326 -18.60 -9.82 29.66
N SER A 327 -18.79 -8.89 30.59
CA SER A 327 -19.87 -7.88 30.54
C SER A 327 -19.93 -7.08 29.24
N CYS A 328 -18.82 -7.01 28.51
CA CYS A 328 -18.72 -6.34 27.22
C CYS A 328 -19.28 -7.10 26.02
N GLN A 329 -19.57 -8.40 26.17
CA GLN A 329 -20.09 -9.26 25.11
C GLN A 329 -21.51 -9.77 25.38
N HIS A 330 -22.15 -9.25 26.44
CA HIS A 330 -23.52 -9.58 26.82
C HIS A 330 -24.42 -8.34 26.78
N PRO A 331 -25.66 -8.47 26.27
CA PRO A 331 -26.60 -7.35 26.19
C PRO A 331 -27.00 -6.87 27.58
N ALA A 332 -27.27 -5.57 27.68
CA ALA A 332 -27.76 -4.94 28.88
C ALA A 332 -29.17 -5.45 29.22
N GLN A 333 -29.27 -6.17 30.35
CA GLN A 333 -30.52 -6.68 30.91
C GLN A 333 -30.53 -6.50 32.44
N PRO A 334 -31.70 -6.41 33.09
CA PRO A 334 -31.78 -6.31 34.54
C PRO A 334 -31.16 -7.55 35.18
N CYS A 335 -30.13 -7.37 36.02
CA CYS A 335 -29.40 -8.47 36.63
C CYS A 335 -28.67 -8.06 37.91
N LYS A 336 -28.31 -9.06 38.70
CA LYS A 336 -27.39 -8.94 39.85
C LYS A 336 -26.00 -9.41 39.44
N LEU A 337 -25.02 -8.52 39.50
CA LEU A 337 -23.64 -8.77 39.11
C LEU A 337 -22.70 -8.62 40.31
N ALA A 338 -21.73 -9.50 40.45
CA ALA A 338 -20.67 -9.41 41.44
C ALA A 338 -19.32 -9.19 40.77
N LEU A 339 -18.47 -8.38 41.41
CA LEU A 339 -17.07 -8.23 41.02
C LEU A 339 -16.32 -9.56 41.23
N VAL A 340 -15.41 -9.89 40.31
CA VAL A 340 -14.66 -11.16 40.35
C VAL A 340 -13.32 -10.99 41.05
N THR A 341 -12.78 -9.77 41.08
CA THR A 341 -11.43 -9.51 41.60
C THR A 341 -11.40 -8.36 42.60
N LYS A 342 -10.52 -8.47 43.60
CA LYS A 342 -10.19 -7.36 44.52
C LYS A 342 -9.68 -6.11 43.79
N ALA A 343 -9.02 -6.29 42.63
CA ALA A 343 -8.57 -5.17 41.81
C ALA A 343 -9.73 -4.34 41.25
N GLN A 344 -10.79 -5.00 40.75
CA GLN A 344 -12.01 -4.32 40.30
C GLN A 344 -12.68 -3.59 41.47
N HIS A 345 -12.74 -4.23 42.65
CA HIS A 345 -13.34 -3.61 43.84
C HIS A 345 -12.58 -2.34 44.25
N ARG A 346 -11.25 -2.40 44.37
CA ARG A 346 -10.43 -1.21 44.66
C ARG A 346 -10.58 -0.11 43.62
N PHE A 347 -10.66 -0.46 42.33
CA PHE A 347 -10.85 0.51 41.26
C PHE A 347 -12.21 1.24 41.36
N LEU A 348 -13.27 0.51 41.69
CA LEU A 348 -14.59 1.09 41.89
C LEU A 348 -14.63 2.04 43.09
N LEU A 349 -13.98 1.68 44.19
CA LEU A 349 -13.90 2.54 45.39
C LEU A 349 -13.13 3.83 45.10
N ASN A 350 -11.93 3.71 44.51
CA ASN A 350 -11.08 4.86 44.19
C ASN A 350 -11.71 5.85 43.20
N THR A 351 -12.57 5.36 42.31
CA THR A 351 -13.31 6.24 41.39
C THR A 351 -14.48 6.94 42.08
N THR A 352 -14.93 6.45 43.24
CA THR A 352 -16.02 7.02 44.05
C THR A 352 -15.54 8.12 44.98
N ASP A 353 -14.38 7.96 45.60
CA ASP A 353 -13.79 9.00 46.48
C ASP A 353 -13.26 10.23 45.75
N ARG A 354 -12.97 10.14 44.44
CA ARG A 354 -12.52 11.29 43.63
C ARG A 354 -13.62 12.30 43.27
N GLN A 355 -14.88 12.07 43.65
CA GLN A 355 -16.00 12.96 43.36
C GLN A 355 -16.59 13.63 44.61
N THR A 356 -16.05 13.37 45.80
CA THR A 356 -16.43 14.02 47.07
C THR A 356 -15.49 15.17 47.45
N ILE A 357 -14.65 15.65 46.52
CA ILE A 357 -13.80 16.84 46.68
C ILE A 357 -14.16 17.87 45.62
#